data_AF-A0A7S0J518-F1
#
_entry.id   AF-A0A7S0J518-F1
#
_cell.length_a   1.000
_cell.length_b   1.000
_cell.length_c   1.000
_cell.angle_alpha   90.00
_cell.angle_beta   90.00
_cell.angle_gamma   90.00
#
_symmetry.space_group_name_H-M   'P 1'
#
loop_
_entity.id
_entity.type
_entity.pdbx_description
1 polymer ?
#
loop_
_entity_poly.entity_id
_entity_poly.type
_entity_poly.pdbx_seq_one_letter_code
_entity_poly.pdbx_strand_id
1 'polypeptide(L)'
;ASTMADVKVRRDLIDESLEDAGIYGVSFFVRGRWRMVWVDSFFPCVPSSAPKLSGGFACDFEPLFSSSKGEREAWLMVIEKAYAKLHRCYEALDGGQLAPALAMLTGGVARTELLHGADGQPLLSVSQLHELLDDSLSDGFVGAGTPPAAEQLNGL
;
A
#
# COMPACT_ATOMS: atom_id res chain seq x y z
N ALA A 1 29.88 -2.13 -11.31
CA ALA A 1 29.39 -1.45 -10.11
C ALA A 1 28.05 -0.81 -10.45
N SER A 2 26.96 -1.58 -10.33
CA SER A 2 25.61 -1.07 -10.56
C SER A 2 25.19 -0.39 -9.27
N THR A 3 25.05 0.93 -9.33
CA THR A 3 24.68 1.82 -8.24
C THR A 3 23.49 1.28 -7.46
N MET A 4 23.73 0.99 -6.17
CA MET A 4 22.75 1.12 -5.11
C MET A 4 22.20 2.54 -5.22
N ALA A 5 21.14 2.70 -6.00
CA ALA A 5 20.36 3.93 -6.02
C ALA A 5 19.68 3.99 -4.66
N ASP A 6 20.00 5.06 -3.93
CA ASP A 6 19.21 5.71 -2.88
C ASP A 6 17.94 4.94 -2.51
N VAL A 7 17.89 4.38 -1.30
CA VAL A 7 16.72 3.66 -0.75
C VAL A 7 15.52 4.62 -0.53
N LYS A 8 15.64 5.89 -0.93
CA LYS A 8 14.51 6.78 -1.17
C LYS A 8 13.75 6.30 -2.40
N VAL A 9 12.59 5.70 -2.13
CA VAL A 9 11.48 5.38 -3.05
C VAL A 9 11.74 5.82 -4.49
N ARG A 10 11.71 4.85 -5.41
CA ARG A 10 11.84 5.11 -6.84
C ARG A 10 10.93 6.27 -7.23
N ARG A 11 11.51 7.39 -7.67
CA ARG A 11 10.79 8.61 -8.08
C ARG A 11 9.71 8.32 -9.13
N ASP A 12 9.96 7.31 -9.95
CA ASP A 12 9.05 6.84 -11.01
C ASP A 12 8.42 5.49 -10.59
N LEU A 13 7.68 5.49 -9.48
CA LEU A 13 6.93 4.31 -9.05
C LEU A 13 5.84 3.96 -10.07
N ILE A 14 5.17 5.00 -10.58
CA ILE A 14 4.17 4.92 -11.65
C ILE A 14 4.76 5.56 -12.91
N ASP A 15 4.68 4.84 -14.02
CA ASP A 15 4.99 5.31 -15.36
C ASP A 15 3.68 5.71 -16.06
N GLU A 16 3.53 7.00 -16.30
CA GLU A 16 2.36 7.64 -16.91
C GLU A 16 2.62 8.02 -18.38
N SER A 17 3.74 7.59 -18.97
CA SER A 17 4.10 7.93 -20.36
C SER A 17 3.07 7.48 -21.41
N LEU A 18 2.18 6.55 -21.04
CA LEU A 18 1.11 6.02 -21.87
C LEU A 18 -0.29 6.32 -21.31
N GLU A 19 -0.43 7.36 -20.48
CA GLU A 19 -1.72 7.78 -19.92
C GLU A 19 -2.75 8.10 -21.00
N ASP A 20 -2.34 8.71 -22.12
CA ASP A 20 -3.22 9.00 -23.27
C ASP A 20 -3.87 7.74 -23.87
N ALA A 21 -3.21 6.58 -23.72
CA ALA A 21 -3.71 5.28 -24.14
C ALA A 21 -4.46 4.53 -23.01
N GLY A 22 -4.57 5.12 -21.82
CA GLY A 22 -5.15 4.51 -20.63
C GLY A 22 -4.29 3.36 -20.07
N ILE A 23 -2.97 3.41 -20.27
CA ILE A 23 -2.03 2.38 -19.84
C ILE A 23 -1.07 2.98 -18.81
N TYR A 24 -0.94 2.32 -17.67
CA TYR A 24 -0.07 2.72 -16.58
C TYR A 24 0.91 1.61 -16.23
N GLY A 25 2.17 1.97 -15.97
CA GLY A 25 3.18 1.05 -15.48
C GLY A 25 3.41 1.22 -14.00
N VAL A 26 3.45 0.16 -13.20
CA VAL A 26 3.83 0.23 -11.78
C VAL A 26 5.05 -0.63 -11.50
N SER A 27 6.03 -0.06 -10.82
CA SER A 27 7.28 -0.74 -10.50
C SER A 27 7.25 -1.39 -9.12
N PHE A 28 7.44 -2.71 -9.07
CA PHE A 28 7.55 -3.46 -7.82
C PHE A 28 8.93 -4.09 -7.67
N PHE A 29 9.46 -4.10 -6.45
CA PHE A 29 10.67 -4.81 -6.07
C PHE A 29 10.33 -6.23 -5.64
N VAL A 30 10.59 -7.21 -6.51
CA VAL A 30 10.19 -8.61 -6.29
C VAL A 30 11.41 -9.51 -6.41
N ARG A 31 11.75 -10.21 -5.32
CA ARG A 31 12.90 -11.14 -5.24
C ARG A 31 14.24 -10.46 -5.58
N GLY A 32 14.50 -9.30 -5.00
CA GLY A 32 15.77 -8.59 -5.17
C GLY A 32 15.93 -7.83 -6.50
N ARG A 33 14.87 -7.71 -7.31
CA ARG A 33 14.89 -7.00 -8.59
C ARG A 33 13.64 -6.19 -8.82
N TRP A 34 13.78 -5.03 -9.45
CA TRP A 34 12.67 -4.21 -9.92
C TRP A 34 11.98 -4.87 -11.11
N ARG A 35 10.64 -4.89 -11.10
CA ARG A 35 9.78 -5.42 -12.16
C ARG A 35 8.68 -4.41 -12.45
N MET A 36 8.55 -4.01 -13.71
CA MET A 36 7.45 -3.18 -14.18
C MET A 36 6.22 -4.05 -14.48
N VAL A 37 5.06 -3.64 -13.99
CA VAL A 37 3.76 -4.27 -14.24
C VAL A 37 2.85 -3.27 -14.92
N TRP A 38 2.50 -3.53 -16.17
CA TRP A 38 1.60 -2.69 -16.96
C TRP A 38 0.14 -3.07 -16.71
N VAL A 39 -0.72 -2.07 -16.49
CA VAL A 39 -2.17 -2.21 -16.29
C VAL A 39 -2.93 -1.20 -17.14
N ASP A 40 -4.14 -1.58 -17.55
CA ASP A 40 -5.08 -0.70 -18.23
C ASP A 40 -5.95 0.08 -17.23
N SER A 41 -6.68 1.09 -17.73
CA SER A 41 -7.55 1.98 -16.95
C SER A 41 -8.96 1.45 -16.64
N PHE A 42 -9.27 0.17 -16.90
CA PHE A 42 -10.56 -0.42 -16.55
C PHE A 42 -10.55 -0.93 -15.11
N PHE A 43 -11.24 -0.23 -14.21
CA PHE A 43 -11.33 -0.60 -12.80
C PHE A 43 -12.71 -1.19 -12.46
N PRO A 44 -12.78 -2.15 -11.51
CA PRO A 44 -14.07 -2.64 -11.01
C PRO A 44 -14.83 -1.53 -10.29
N CYS A 45 -16.01 -1.18 -10.81
CA CYS A 45 -16.90 -0.18 -10.22
C CYS A 45 -18.30 -0.77 -10.01
N VAL A 46 -18.99 -0.30 -8.97
CA VAL A 46 -20.39 -0.67 -8.65
C VAL A 46 -21.29 0.54 -8.80
N PRO A 47 -22.59 0.35 -9.12
CA PRO A 47 -23.54 1.46 -9.14
C PRO A 47 -23.57 2.17 -7.79
N SER A 48 -23.44 3.50 -7.79
CA SER A 48 -23.52 4.29 -6.55
C SER A 48 -24.89 4.09 -5.92
N SER A 49 -24.89 3.61 -4.67
CA SER A 49 -26.12 3.45 -3.87
C SER A 49 -26.37 4.68 -2.98
N ALA A 50 -25.43 5.62 -2.94
CA ALA A 50 -25.49 6.78 -2.08
C ALA A 50 -26.49 7.82 -2.65
N PRO A 51 -27.35 8.44 -1.82
CA PRO A 51 -28.12 9.58 -2.25
C PRO A 51 -27.16 10.68 -2.70
N LYS A 52 -27.46 11.35 -3.82
CA LYS A 52 -26.72 12.51 -4.34
C LYS A 52 -26.79 13.65 -3.32
N LEU A 53 -26.02 13.57 -2.23
CA LEU A 53 -25.98 14.59 -1.20
C LEU A 53 -25.27 15.79 -1.83
N SER A 54 -26.03 16.87 -1.95
CA SER A 54 -25.72 18.10 -2.67
C SER A 54 -24.32 18.62 -2.32
N GLY A 55 -23.39 18.52 -3.28
CA GLY A 55 -22.09 19.22 -3.23
C GLY A 55 -20.91 18.44 -3.81
N GLY A 56 -20.98 17.10 -3.86
CA GLY A 56 -19.98 16.26 -4.52
C GLY A 56 -20.38 15.89 -5.95
N PHE A 57 -19.41 15.74 -6.86
CA PHE A 57 -19.62 15.22 -8.22
C PHE A 57 -20.10 13.76 -8.16
N ALA A 58 -21.41 13.55 -7.95
CA ALA A 58 -22.03 12.24 -7.90
C ALA A 58 -21.84 11.52 -9.24
N CYS A 59 -21.02 10.47 -9.24
CA CYS A 59 -20.83 9.57 -10.38
C CYS A 59 -21.85 8.43 -10.27
N ASP A 60 -22.38 7.97 -11.40
CA ASP A 60 -23.33 6.84 -11.40
C ASP A 60 -22.66 5.52 -10.94
N PHE A 61 -21.33 5.48 -10.92
CA PHE A 61 -20.52 4.36 -10.48
C PHE A 61 -19.44 4.80 -9.49
N GLU A 62 -19.22 3.98 -8.46
CA GLU A 62 -18.18 4.13 -7.44
C GLU A 62 -17.16 2.99 -7.53
N PRO A 63 -15.85 3.23 -7.32
CA PRO A 63 -14.86 2.16 -7.28
C PRO A 63 -15.21 1.12 -6.20
N LEU A 64 -15.10 -0.17 -6.53
CA LEU A 64 -15.41 -1.25 -5.59
C LEU A 64 -14.34 -1.41 -4.49
N PHE A 65 -13.10 -1.02 -4.79
CA PHE A 65 -11.94 -1.18 -3.91
C PHE A 65 -11.40 0.17 -3.44
N SER A 66 -10.10 0.42 -3.57
CA SER A 66 -9.45 1.62 -3.05
C SER A 66 -9.91 2.89 -3.79
N SER A 67 -10.32 3.92 -3.04
CA SER A 67 -10.70 5.23 -3.58
C SER A 67 -10.33 6.38 -2.64
N SER A 68 -10.03 7.53 -3.21
CA SER A 68 -9.78 8.79 -2.51
C SER A 68 -11.09 9.54 -2.23
N LYS A 69 -11.21 10.14 -1.05
CA LYS A 69 -12.42 10.91 -0.65
C LYS A 69 -12.49 12.32 -1.25
N GLY A 70 -11.35 12.91 -1.63
CA GLY A 70 -11.22 14.35 -1.88
C GLY A 70 -11.11 14.78 -3.35
N GLU A 71 -10.53 13.95 -4.21
CA GLU A 71 -10.33 14.21 -5.64
C GLU A 71 -10.38 12.86 -6.39
N ARG A 72 -10.62 12.84 -7.71
CA ARG A 72 -10.62 11.60 -8.51
C ARG A 72 -9.17 11.13 -8.75
N GLU A 73 -8.53 10.63 -7.70
CA GLU A 73 -7.17 10.14 -7.77
C GLU A 73 -7.16 8.67 -8.23
N ALA A 74 -6.65 8.42 -9.44
CA ALA A 74 -6.59 7.08 -10.01
C ALA A 74 -5.36 6.27 -9.57
N TRP A 75 -4.35 6.93 -9.00
CA TRP A 75 -3.07 6.30 -8.65
C TRP A 75 -3.22 5.13 -7.67
N LEU A 76 -4.15 5.23 -6.71
CA LEU A 76 -4.48 4.14 -5.79
C LEU A 76 -5.02 2.92 -6.53
N MET A 77 -5.99 3.13 -7.42
CA MET A 77 -6.61 2.06 -8.20
C MET A 77 -5.59 1.40 -9.15
N VAL A 78 -4.69 2.19 -9.74
CA VAL A 78 -3.60 1.72 -10.61
C VAL A 78 -2.64 0.81 -9.84
N ILE A 79 -2.16 1.25 -8.67
CA ILE A 79 -1.25 0.45 -7.84
C ILE A 79 -1.92 -0.82 -7.36
N GLU A 80 -3.14 -0.73 -6.83
CA GLU A 80 -3.91 -1.87 -6.35
C GLU A 80 -4.14 -2.91 -7.45
N LYS A 81 -4.50 -2.47 -8.66
CA LYS A 81 -4.66 -3.35 -9.82
C LYS A 81 -3.36 -4.01 -10.23
N ALA A 82 -2.26 -3.26 -10.27
CA ALA A 82 -0.95 -3.80 -10.64
C ALA A 82 -0.45 -4.80 -9.59
N TYR A 83 -0.75 -4.55 -8.32
CA TYR A 83 -0.47 -5.44 -7.21
C TYR A 83 -1.33 -6.72 -7.28
N ALA A 84 -2.63 -6.60 -7.52
CA ALA A 84 -3.52 -7.72 -7.78
C ALA A 84 -3.04 -8.57 -8.96
N LYS A 85 -2.57 -7.93 -10.04
CA LYS A 85 -1.98 -8.62 -11.21
C LYS A 85 -0.71 -9.38 -10.86
N LEU A 86 0.13 -8.84 -9.99
CA LEU A 86 1.31 -9.53 -9.46
C LEU A 86 0.92 -10.77 -8.63
N HIS A 87 -0.17 -10.67 -7.87
CA HIS A 87 -0.75 -11.71 -7.02
C HIS A 87 -1.83 -12.56 -7.70
N ARG A 88 -2.02 -12.41 -9.02
CA ARG A 88 -2.99 -13.08 -9.92
C ARG A 88 -4.44 -12.57 -9.85
N CYS A 89 -4.99 -12.21 -8.70
CA CYS A 89 -6.36 -11.70 -8.57
C CYS A 89 -6.50 -10.68 -7.43
N TYR A 90 -7.59 -9.89 -7.44
CA TYR A 90 -7.91 -8.94 -6.37
C TYR A 90 -8.19 -9.61 -5.03
N GLU A 91 -8.84 -10.78 -5.05
CA GLU A 91 -9.15 -11.54 -3.83
C GLU A 91 -7.89 -12.01 -3.08
N ALA A 92 -6.78 -12.21 -3.79
CA ALA A 92 -5.50 -12.54 -3.18
C ALA A 92 -4.89 -11.38 -2.36
N LEU A 93 -5.48 -10.18 -2.40
CA LEU A 93 -5.07 -9.04 -1.60
C LEU A 93 -5.76 -9.01 -0.22
N ASP A 94 -6.77 -9.85 -0.02
CA ASP A 94 -7.47 -9.94 1.25
C ASP A 94 -6.55 -10.50 2.36
N GLY A 95 -6.53 -9.82 3.51
CA GLY A 95 -5.65 -10.16 4.64
C GLY A 95 -4.16 -9.78 4.47
N GLY A 96 -3.81 -8.96 3.47
CA GLY A 96 -2.44 -8.53 3.23
C GLY A 96 -1.79 -7.77 4.40
N GLN A 97 -0.53 -8.10 4.69
CA GLN A 97 0.28 -7.37 5.68
C GLN A 97 0.95 -6.14 5.05
N LEU A 98 1.03 -5.03 5.80
CA LEU A 98 1.62 -3.78 5.32
C LEU A 98 3.13 -3.92 5.05
N ALA A 99 3.86 -4.64 5.90
CA ALA A 99 5.31 -4.79 5.78
C ALA A 99 5.78 -5.36 4.42
N PRO A 100 5.28 -6.52 3.95
CA PRO A 100 5.67 -7.05 2.65
C PRO A 100 5.23 -6.14 1.48
N ALA A 101 4.09 -5.44 1.60
CA ALA A 101 3.65 -4.48 0.60
C ALA A 101 4.62 -3.29 0.49
N LEU A 102 5.02 -2.69 1.63
CA LEU A 102 5.98 -1.60 1.67
C LEU A 102 7.35 -2.03 1.13
N ALA A 103 7.85 -3.20 1.52
CA ALA A 103 9.11 -3.73 0.99
C ALA A 103 9.09 -3.90 -0.54
N MET A 104 7.95 -4.30 -1.10
CA MET A 104 7.79 -4.39 -2.56
C MET A 104 7.70 -3.02 -3.24
N LEU A 105 7.17 -1.99 -2.59
CA LEU A 105 7.08 -0.65 -3.18
C LEU A 105 8.40 0.13 -3.08
N THR A 106 9.14 -0.05 -1.97
CA THR A 106 10.37 0.71 -1.71
C THR A 106 11.64 -0.04 -2.11
N GLY A 107 11.59 -1.37 -2.16
CA GLY A 107 12.77 -2.22 -2.28
C GLY A 107 13.63 -2.29 -1.02
N GLY A 108 13.14 -1.72 0.09
CA GLY A 108 13.80 -1.72 1.40
C GLY A 108 13.47 -2.94 2.26
N VAL A 109 13.92 -2.88 3.51
CA VAL A 109 13.60 -3.86 4.54
C VAL A 109 12.41 -3.36 5.35
N ALA A 110 11.38 -4.18 5.50
CA ALA A 110 10.25 -3.90 6.36
C ALA A 110 10.35 -4.70 7.66
N ARG A 111 10.00 -4.06 8.77
CA ARG A 111 9.92 -4.66 10.10
C ARG A 111 8.54 -4.39 10.68
N THR A 112 8.02 -5.35 11.43
CA THR A 112 6.77 -5.21 12.19
C THR A 112 7.08 -5.43 13.66
N GLU A 113 6.56 -4.55 14.51
CA GLU A 113 6.80 -4.56 15.94
C GLU A 113 5.44 -4.62 16.65
N LEU A 114 5.28 -5.57 17.56
CA LEU A 114 4.09 -5.64 18.40
C LEU A 114 4.22 -4.65 19.54
N LEU A 115 3.21 -3.79 19.68
CA LEU A 115 3.17 -2.79 20.76
C LEU A 115 2.69 -3.39 22.08
N HIS A 116 1.81 -4.39 22.01
CA HIS A 116 1.22 -5.07 23.16
C HIS A 116 1.41 -6.58 23.05
N GLY A 117 1.65 -7.22 24.20
CA GLY A 117 1.67 -8.66 24.33
C GLY A 117 0.26 -9.24 24.27
N ALA A 118 0.16 -10.57 24.22
CA ALA A 118 -1.12 -11.28 24.26
C ALA A 118 -1.91 -11.02 25.56
N ASP A 119 -1.23 -10.58 26.61
CA ASP A 119 -1.76 -10.15 27.90
C ASP A 119 -2.26 -8.69 27.91
N GLY A 120 -2.16 -7.99 26.78
CA GLY A 120 -2.52 -6.58 26.64
C GLY A 120 -1.57 -5.63 27.33
N GLN A 121 -0.43 -6.11 27.85
CA GLN A 121 0.58 -5.25 28.45
C GLN A 121 1.48 -4.65 27.38
N PRO A 122 1.91 -3.38 27.53
CA PRO A 122 2.82 -2.76 26.58
C PRO A 122 4.18 -3.48 26.63
N LEU A 123 4.67 -3.90 25.47
CA LEU A 123 5.97 -4.56 25.33
C LEU A 123 7.14 -3.57 25.35
N LEU A 124 6.85 -2.30 25.03
CA LEU A 124 7.81 -1.21 25.00
C LEU A 124 7.32 -0.08 25.89
N SER A 125 8.25 0.57 26.59
CA SER A 125 7.96 1.83 27.26
C SER A 125 7.75 2.96 26.24
N VAL A 126 7.01 4.00 26.64
CA VAL A 126 6.71 5.15 25.76
C VAL A 126 7.99 5.83 25.25
N SER A 127 9.04 5.93 26.08
CA SER A 127 10.31 6.51 25.69
C SER A 127 11.04 5.67 24.64
N GLN A 128 11.08 4.35 24.81
CA GLN A 128 11.69 3.44 23.83
C GLN A 128 10.93 3.43 22.50
N LEU A 129 9.60 3.48 22.55
CA LEU A 129 8.77 3.59 21.37
C LEU A 129 9.04 4.91 20.63
N HIS A 130 9.14 6.02 21.36
CA HIS A 130 9.41 7.32 20.77
C HIS A 130 10.78 7.36 20.08
N GLU A 131 11.82 6.83 20.72
CA GLU A 131 13.16 6.73 20.14
C GLU A 131 13.17 5.83 18.88
N LEU A 132 12.46 4.70 18.92
CA LEU A 132 12.32 3.82 17.76
C LEU A 132 11.61 4.52 16.58
N LEU A 133 10.56 5.30 16.86
CA LEU A 133 9.83 6.05 15.84
C LEU A 133 10.69 7.17 15.26
N ASP A 134 11.43 7.90 16.08
CA ASP A 134 12.32 8.96 15.63
C ASP A 134 13.42 8.41 14.71
N ASP A 135 14.03 7.28 15.07
CA ASP A 135 15.01 6.60 14.23
C ASP A 135 14.37 6.14 12.90
N SER A 136 13.22 5.48 12.97
CA SER A 136 12.53 4.93 11.80
C SER A 136 11.98 6.01 10.83
N LEU A 137 11.55 7.16 11.36
CA LEU A 137 11.06 8.28 10.55
C LEU A 137 12.21 9.09 9.94
N SER A 138 13.40 9.06 10.54
CA SER A 138 14.56 9.78 10.02
C SER A 138 15.02 9.24 8.66
N ASP A 139 14.84 7.93 8.41
CA ASP A 139 15.35 7.24 7.22
C ASP A 139 14.30 6.34 6.51
N GLY A 140 13.02 6.43 6.88
CA GLY A 140 12.03 5.47 6.39
C GLY A 140 10.56 5.87 6.52
N PHE A 141 9.70 4.85 6.48
CA PHE A 141 8.25 4.96 6.59
C PHE A 141 7.77 4.13 7.76
N VAL A 142 6.81 4.67 8.51
CA VAL A 142 6.16 3.95 9.60
C VAL A 142 4.67 3.87 9.30
N GLY A 143 4.10 2.68 9.48
CA GLY A 143 2.66 2.46 9.46
C GLY A 143 2.24 1.71 10.71
N ALA A 144 1.05 2.04 11.21
CA ALA A 144 0.44 1.35 12.35
C ALA A 144 -0.85 0.67 11.90
N GLY A 145 -1.11 -0.50 12.46
CA GLY A 145 -2.33 -1.26 12.19
C GLY A 145 -2.65 -2.19 13.37
N THR A 146 -3.93 -2.57 13.47
CA THR A 146 -4.35 -3.58 14.44
C THR A 146 -4.08 -4.95 13.83
N PRO A 147 -3.29 -5.82 14.49
CA PRO A 147 -3.04 -7.16 13.97
C PRO A 147 -4.35 -7.95 13.89
N PRO A 148 -4.53 -8.80 12.86
CA PRO A 148 -5.67 -9.70 12.80
C PRO A 148 -5.63 -10.68 13.98
N ALA A 149 -6.81 -11.14 14.43
CA ALA A 149 -6.94 -11.98 15.63
C ALA A 149 -6.06 -13.26 15.62
N ALA A 150 -5.73 -13.78 14.44
CA ALA A 150 -4.86 -14.94 14.27
C ALA A 150 -3.39 -14.66 14.62
N GLU A 151 -2.91 -13.42 14.43
CA GLU A 151 -1.53 -13.02 14.67
C GLU A 151 -1.31 -12.52 16.11
N GLN A 152 -2.39 -12.15 16.80
CA GLN A 152 -2.40 -11.87 18.24
C GLN A 152 -2.10 -13.09 19.12
N LEU A 153 -2.32 -14.30 18.59
CA LEU A 153 -2.15 -15.57 19.32
C LEU A 153 -0.77 -16.22 19.13
N ASN A 154 -0.05 -15.87 18.06
CA ASN A 154 1.27 -16.45 17.76
C ASN A 154 2.40 -15.56 18.32
N GLY A 155 2.35 -15.22 19.60
CA GLY A 155 3.41 -14.51 20.31
C GLY A 155 4.70 -15.34 20.48
N LEU A 156 5.23 -15.92 19.40
CA LEU A 156 6.51 -16.63 19.30
C LEU A 156 7.23 -16.28 18.01
#